data_AF-A0A965EGB5-F1
#
_entry.id   AF-A0A965EGB5-F1
#
_cell.length_a   1.000
_cell.length_b   1.000
_cell.length_c   1.000
_cell.angle_alpha   90.00
_cell.angle_beta   90.00
_cell.angle_gamma   90.00
#
_symmetry.space_group_name_H-M   'P 1'
#
loop_
_entity.id
_entity.type
_entity.pdbx_description
1 polymer ?
#
loop_
_entity_poly.entity_id
_entity_poly.type
_entity_poly.pdbx_seq_one_letter_code
_entity_poly.pdbx_strand_id
1 'polypeptide(L)'
;MILKKLSFFGLCAIIAAATMLACREDFTSEDFLKLRNELVKEKEQRDSAYLAAMSEEQAESYIDALNEAGDLMSVTVLVRENGTPVAGVSVSLASGVAASESGRVQDIITVVTDASGRAVFERATIGDNVISLAKANYVSASARVDFGAPAAPTPITTNVNGTSVIHYVAPPKRFENFSLPLYATTATEGNTAVIQGTFRIESDLTNDPTERDPIPAGLVVAADLSTALLAEGNITSSCNCVQDYRFSGTAGSLGVANINPTTGEFSMRVPATADGTNINIIY
;
A
#
# COMPACT_ATOMS: atom_id res chain seq x y z
N MET A 1 28.32 12.12 -61.73
CA MET A 1 27.84 12.86 -60.52
C MET A 1 26.46 12.40 -60.01
N ILE A 2 25.75 11.51 -60.73
CA ILE A 2 24.41 11.01 -60.34
C ILE A 2 24.49 9.73 -59.47
N LEU A 3 25.53 8.89 -59.61
CA LEU A 3 25.66 7.66 -58.80
C LEU A 3 26.01 7.88 -57.31
N LYS A 4 26.68 8.98 -56.94
CA LYS A 4 27.02 9.25 -55.52
C LYS A 4 25.83 9.73 -54.68
N LYS A 5 24.77 10.24 -55.30
CA LYS A 5 23.57 10.70 -54.57
C LYS A 5 22.60 9.54 -54.26
N LEU A 6 22.65 8.46 -55.05
CA LEU A 6 21.79 7.29 -54.82
C LEU A 6 22.26 6.44 -53.64
N SER A 7 23.58 6.32 -53.40
CA SER A 7 24.11 5.56 -52.26
C SER A 7 23.86 6.24 -50.92
N PHE A 8 23.75 7.57 -50.89
CA PHE A 8 23.49 8.33 -49.65
C PHE A 8 22.02 8.25 -49.24
N PHE A 9 21.08 8.28 -50.19
CA PHE A 9 19.65 8.10 -49.90
C PHE A 9 19.30 6.66 -49.48
N GLY A 10 19.99 5.65 -50.04
CA GLY A 10 19.80 4.26 -49.62
C GLY A 10 20.24 3.99 -48.17
N LEU A 11 21.33 4.60 -47.71
CA LEU A 11 21.83 4.43 -46.35
C LEU A 11 20.92 5.12 -45.31
N CYS A 12 20.39 6.30 -45.62
CA CYS A 12 19.45 7.01 -44.74
C CYS A 12 18.11 6.27 -44.60
N ALA A 13 17.64 5.58 -45.64
CA ALA A 13 16.41 4.78 -45.57
C ALA A 13 16.56 3.53 -44.68
N ILE A 14 17.74 2.89 -44.66
CA ILE A 14 18.02 1.72 -43.81
C ILE A 14 18.19 2.13 -42.34
N ILE A 15 18.81 3.29 -42.07
CA ILE A 15 18.95 3.81 -40.69
C ILE A 15 17.59 4.28 -40.15
N ALA A 16 16.74 4.91 -40.96
CA ALA A 16 15.38 5.29 -40.56
C ALA A 16 14.45 4.08 -40.36
N ALA A 17 14.64 2.99 -41.11
CA ALA A 17 13.91 1.74 -40.90
C ALA A 17 14.39 0.98 -39.64
N ALA A 18 15.68 1.06 -39.30
CA ALA A 18 16.24 0.44 -38.10
C ALA A 18 15.87 1.19 -36.80
N THR A 19 15.69 2.51 -36.84
CA THR A 19 15.26 3.27 -35.65
C THR A 19 13.76 3.19 -35.37
N MET A 20 12.92 2.86 -36.37
CA MET A 20 11.48 2.59 -36.14
C MET A 20 11.18 1.17 -35.65
N LEU A 21 12.13 0.23 -35.75
CA LEU A 21 12.03 -1.13 -35.20
C LEU A 21 12.67 -1.28 -33.81
N ALA A 22 13.37 -0.26 -33.30
CA ALA A 22 14.15 -0.35 -32.06
C ALA A 22 13.60 0.48 -30.88
N CYS A 23 12.49 1.21 -31.03
CA CYS A 23 11.87 1.97 -29.94
C CYS A 23 10.34 1.81 -29.95
N ARG A 24 9.87 0.57 -29.83
CA ARG A 24 8.49 0.31 -29.40
C ARG A 24 8.36 -1.07 -28.76
N GLU A 25 9.20 -1.35 -27.77
CA GLU A 25 8.74 -2.21 -26.67
C GLU A 25 7.88 -1.31 -25.77
N ASP A 26 6.67 -1.05 -26.24
CA ASP A 26 5.56 -0.75 -25.35
C ASP A 26 5.47 -2.00 -24.45
N PHE A 27 6.06 -1.94 -23.26
CA PHE A 27 5.71 -2.85 -22.17
C PHE A 27 4.23 -2.59 -21.87
N THR A 28 3.37 -3.22 -22.66
CA THR A 28 1.94 -3.12 -22.48
C THR A 28 1.60 -3.73 -21.14
N SER A 29 0.61 -3.17 -20.45
CA SER A 29 0.04 -3.72 -19.22
C SER A 29 -0.34 -5.21 -19.34
N GLU A 30 -0.53 -5.69 -20.57
CA GLU A 30 -0.80 -7.08 -20.92
C GLU A 30 0.40 -8.02 -20.73
N ASP A 31 1.64 -7.56 -20.98
CA ASP A 31 2.86 -8.32 -20.70
C ASP A 31 3.16 -8.38 -19.19
N PHE A 32 2.82 -7.34 -18.44
CA PHE A 32 2.86 -7.37 -16.97
C PHE A 32 1.80 -8.32 -16.38
N LEU A 33 0.60 -8.36 -16.98
CA LEU A 33 -0.46 -9.29 -16.61
C LEU A 33 -0.11 -10.73 -17.00
N LYS A 34 0.53 -10.95 -18.16
CA LYS A 34 1.07 -12.26 -18.55
C LYS A 34 2.20 -12.70 -17.63
N LEU A 35 3.17 -11.86 -17.31
CA LEU A 35 4.24 -12.22 -16.37
C LEU A 35 3.70 -12.55 -14.98
N ARG A 36 2.70 -11.80 -14.48
CA ARG A 36 2.04 -12.11 -13.20
C ARG A 36 1.24 -13.41 -13.27
N ASN A 37 0.49 -13.64 -14.35
CA ASN A 37 -0.25 -14.90 -14.54
C ASN A 37 0.68 -16.08 -14.77
N GLU A 38 1.83 -15.91 -15.43
CA GLU A 38 2.84 -16.94 -15.60
C GLU A 38 3.56 -17.22 -14.29
N LEU A 39 3.90 -16.22 -13.47
CA LEU A 39 4.46 -16.45 -12.13
C LEU A 39 3.48 -17.15 -11.18
N VAL A 40 2.19 -16.80 -11.24
CA VAL A 40 1.14 -17.48 -10.47
C VAL A 40 0.94 -18.91 -11.00
N LYS A 41 0.85 -19.09 -12.33
CA LYS A 41 0.76 -20.43 -12.94
C LYS A 41 1.99 -21.28 -12.72
N GLU A 42 3.19 -20.71 -12.72
CA GLU A 42 4.44 -21.44 -12.49
C GLU A 42 4.54 -21.84 -11.01
N LYS A 43 4.09 -20.98 -10.09
CA LYS A 43 3.96 -21.33 -8.67
C LYS A 43 2.90 -22.41 -8.44
N GLU A 44 1.71 -22.27 -9.04
CA GLU A 44 0.65 -23.29 -8.99
C GLU A 44 1.07 -24.59 -9.68
N GLN A 45 1.78 -24.53 -10.81
CA GLN A 45 2.28 -25.71 -11.53
C GLN A 45 3.38 -26.41 -10.74
N ARG A 46 4.29 -25.67 -10.12
CA ARG A 46 5.36 -26.23 -9.29
C ARG A 46 4.78 -26.86 -8.02
N ASP A 47 3.80 -26.22 -7.40
CA ASP A 47 3.08 -26.78 -6.26
C ASP A 47 2.22 -27.99 -6.69
N SER A 48 1.61 -27.97 -7.89
CA SER A 48 0.85 -29.10 -8.45
C SER A 48 1.74 -30.28 -8.88
N ALA A 49 2.94 -30.03 -9.42
CA ALA A 49 3.88 -31.06 -9.84
C ALA A 49 4.56 -31.70 -8.63
N TYR A 50 4.80 -30.91 -7.57
CA TYR A 50 5.25 -31.40 -6.28
C TYR A 50 4.16 -32.28 -5.62
N LEU A 51 2.91 -31.83 -5.58
CA LEU A 51 1.78 -32.62 -5.07
C LEU A 51 1.50 -33.87 -5.91
N ALA A 52 1.64 -33.80 -7.23
CA ALA A 52 1.45 -34.94 -8.13
C ALA A 52 2.55 -36.03 -8.01
N ALA A 53 3.70 -35.69 -7.42
CA ALA A 53 4.78 -36.64 -7.14
C ALA A 53 4.66 -37.31 -5.76
N MET A 54 3.70 -36.89 -4.94
CA MET A 54 3.48 -37.39 -3.58
C MET A 54 2.40 -38.48 -3.57
N SER A 55 2.42 -39.35 -2.56
CA SER A 55 1.27 -40.23 -2.32
C SER A 55 0.06 -39.40 -1.88
N GLU A 56 -1.16 -39.91 -2.09
CA GLU A 56 -2.41 -39.24 -1.70
C GLU A 56 -2.40 -38.83 -0.22
N GLU A 57 -1.97 -39.74 0.66
CA GLU A 57 -1.81 -39.48 2.11
C GLU A 57 -0.80 -38.38 2.44
N GLN A 58 0.28 -38.26 1.65
CA GLN A 58 1.28 -37.21 1.84
C GLN A 58 0.75 -35.85 1.37
N ALA A 59 -0.01 -35.83 0.26
CA ALA A 59 -0.61 -34.61 -0.27
C ALA A 59 -1.70 -34.07 0.68
N GLU A 60 -2.53 -34.95 1.25
CA GLU A 60 -3.51 -34.57 2.28
C GLU A 60 -2.82 -34.00 3.52
N SER A 61 -1.81 -34.70 4.06
CA SER A 61 -1.04 -34.21 5.21
C SER A 61 -0.35 -32.87 4.93
N TYR A 62 0.09 -32.63 3.70
CA TYR A 62 0.68 -31.35 3.29
C TYR A 62 -0.36 -30.22 3.24
N ILE A 63 -1.54 -30.49 2.69
CA ILE A 63 -2.65 -29.53 2.62
C ILE A 63 -3.15 -29.20 4.02
N ASP A 64 -3.30 -30.19 4.90
CA ASP A 64 -3.72 -29.97 6.28
C ASP A 64 -2.71 -29.11 7.05
N ALA A 65 -1.42 -29.39 6.91
CA ALA A 65 -0.36 -28.58 7.51
C ALA A 65 -0.33 -27.13 6.96
N LEU A 66 -0.66 -26.96 5.67
CA LEU A 66 -0.82 -25.64 5.05
C LEU A 66 -2.07 -24.91 5.53
N ASN A 67 -3.19 -25.59 5.72
CA ASN A 67 -4.41 -25.00 6.24
C ASN A 67 -4.21 -24.56 7.70
N GLU A 68 -3.60 -25.43 8.52
CA GLU A 68 -3.25 -25.11 9.91
C GLU A 68 -2.30 -23.91 10.01
N ALA A 69 -1.31 -23.82 9.12
CA ALA A 69 -0.38 -22.69 9.07
C ALA A 69 -0.91 -21.43 8.38
N GLY A 70 -1.79 -21.62 7.40
CA GLY A 70 -2.36 -20.58 6.55
C GLY A 70 -3.48 -19.82 7.22
N ASP A 71 -4.13 -20.42 8.22
CA ASP A 71 -5.31 -19.82 8.82
C ASP A 71 -4.95 -18.58 9.65
N LEU A 72 -3.95 -18.60 10.53
CA LEU A 72 -3.78 -17.50 11.51
C LEU A 72 -2.32 -17.13 11.82
N MET A 73 -1.92 -15.91 11.45
CA MET A 73 -0.79 -15.23 12.10
C MET A 73 -1.24 -14.31 13.23
N SER A 74 -0.32 -13.97 14.12
CA SER A 74 -0.56 -12.92 15.13
C SER A 74 0.02 -11.60 14.64
N VAL A 75 -0.79 -10.56 14.60
CA VAL A 75 -0.38 -9.22 14.18
C VAL A 75 -0.55 -8.26 15.34
N THR A 76 0.48 -7.48 15.63
CA THR A 76 0.41 -6.36 16.57
C THR A 76 0.55 -5.06 15.82
N VAL A 77 -0.47 -4.23 15.92
CA VAL A 77 -0.47 -2.85 15.40
C VAL A 77 -0.19 -1.90 16.56
N LEU A 78 0.86 -1.10 16.43
CA LEU A 78 1.17 -0.02 17.35
C LEU A 78 0.70 1.30 16.73
N VAL A 79 -0.27 1.98 17.32
CA VAL A 79 -0.74 3.27 16.84
C VAL A 79 -0.05 4.38 17.62
N ARG A 80 0.62 5.28 16.89
CA ARG A 80 1.43 6.35 17.49
C ARG A 80 1.14 7.71 16.88
N GLU A 81 1.31 8.74 17.69
CA GLU A 81 1.34 10.14 17.27
C GLU A 81 2.71 10.71 17.63
N ASN A 82 3.56 10.93 16.63
CA ASN A 82 4.95 11.40 16.81
C ASN A 82 5.72 10.57 17.87
N GLY A 83 5.70 9.24 17.73
CA GLY A 83 6.33 8.32 18.66
C GLY A 83 5.54 8.05 19.97
N THR A 84 4.55 8.87 20.32
CA THR A 84 3.75 8.69 21.54
C THR A 84 2.59 7.70 21.29
N PRO A 85 2.34 6.71 22.15
CA PRO A 85 1.24 5.77 21.94
C PRO A 85 -0.15 6.40 22.02
N VAL A 86 -1.07 5.98 21.15
CA VAL A 86 -2.46 6.48 21.12
C VAL A 86 -3.43 5.36 21.54
N ALA A 87 -4.01 5.50 22.72
CA ALA A 87 -5.02 4.58 23.25
C ALA A 87 -6.42 4.84 22.67
N GLY A 88 -7.31 3.83 22.72
CA GLY A 88 -8.71 3.99 22.32
C GLY A 88 -8.95 4.16 20.82
N VAL A 89 -7.99 3.78 19.98
CA VAL A 89 -8.13 3.76 18.52
C VAL A 89 -8.79 2.46 18.11
N SER A 90 -9.87 2.54 17.35
CA SER A 90 -10.46 1.38 16.69
C SER A 90 -9.58 0.99 15.51
N VAL A 91 -9.01 -0.21 15.58
CA VAL A 91 -8.18 -0.82 14.53
C VAL A 91 -8.95 -1.99 13.97
N SER A 92 -9.27 -1.92 12.68
CA SER A 92 -9.88 -3.03 11.96
C SER A 92 -8.88 -3.66 11.01
N LEU A 93 -8.91 -4.97 10.89
CA LEU A 93 -8.15 -5.76 9.93
C LEU A 93 -9.16 -6.49 9.06
N ALA A 94 -9.10 -6.25 7.76
CA ALA A 94 -9.96 -6.87 6.77
C ALA A 94 -9.10 -7.69 5.81
N SER A 95 -9.35 -9.00 5.75
CA SER A 95 -8.64 -9.92 4.86
C SER A 95 -9.27 -9.90 3.46
N GLY A 96 -8.46 -9.76 2.41
CA GLY A 96 -8.88 -9.89 1.02
C GLY A 96 -9.22 -8.57 0.30
N VAL A 97 -9.30 -8.67 -1.03
CA VAL A 97 -9.59 -7.56 -1.95
C VAL A 97 -11.08 -7.22 -1.87
N ALA A 98 -11.40 -5.94 -1.65
CA ALA A 98 -12.77 -5.47 -1.71
C ALA A 98 -13.34 -5.68 -3.14
N ALA A 99 -14.40 -6.50 -3.22
CA ALA A 99 -15.42 -6.64 -4.28
C ALA A 99 -15.47 -7.96 -5.09
N SER A 100 -16.49 -8.76 -4.78
CA SER A 100 -17.67 -9.02 -5.65
C SER A 100 -17.65 -10.07 -6.78
N GLU A 101 -16.66 -10.94 -6.95
CA GLU A 101 -16.79 -12.05 -7.93
C GLU A 101 -16.75 -13.47 -7.34
N SER A 102 -16.21 -13.68 -6.13
CA SER A 102 -16.03 -15.02 -5.57
C SER A 102 -16.98 -15.40 -4.42
N GLY A 103 -17.86 -14.49 -4.00
CA GLY A 103 -18.79 -14.73 -2.88
C GLY A 103 -18.12 -14.94 -1.52
N ARG A 104 -16.80 -14.74 -1.39
CA ARG A 104 -16.11 -14.75 -0.08
C ARG A 104 -16.48 -13.48 0.70
N VAL A 105 -17.08 -13.68 1.87
CA VAL A 105 -17.36 -12.62 2.84
C VAL A 105 -16.02 -12.11 3.38
N GLN A 106 -15.85 -10.79 3.40
CA GLN A 106 -14.68 -10.14 4.00
C GLN A 106 -14.80 -10.27 5.52
N ASP A 107 -13.94 -11.08 6.13
CA ASP A 107 -13.86 -11.14 7.59
C ASP A 107 -13.15 -9.87 8.09
N ILE A 108 -13.91 -9.04 8.79
CA ILE A 108 -13.41 -7.82 9.42
C ILE A 108 -13.32 -8.07 10.92
N ILE A 109 -12.11 -8.05 11.43
CA ILE A 109 -11.83 -8.14 12.87
C ILE A 109 -11.53 -6.74 13.36
N THR A 110 -12.16 -6.31 14.45
CA THR A 110 -11.93 -4.99 15.05
C THR A 110 -11.49 -5.13 16.49
N VAL A 111 -10.42 -4.44 16.84
CA VAL A 111 -9.88 -4.33 18.20
C VAL A 111 -9.65 -2.87 18.55
N VAL A 112 -9.50 -2.56 19.84
CA VAL A 112 -9.24 -1.19 20.31
C VAL A 112 -7.86 -1.14 20.95
N THR A 113 -7.09 -0.09 20.67
CA THR A 113 -5.75 0.06 21.25
C THR A 113 -5.79 0.27 22.77
N ASP A 114 -4.88 -0.41 23.47
CA ASP A 114 -4.68 -0.25 24.92
C ASP A 114 -3.91 1.05 25.26
N ALA A 115 -3.60 1.28 26.53
CA ALA A 115 -2.85 2.45 27.01
C ALA A 115 -1.44 2.57 26.39
N SER A 116 -0.88 1.46 25.89
CA SER A 116 0.40 1.42 25.17
C SER A 116 0.25 1.59 23.66
N GLY A 117 -0.95 1.98 23.19
CA GLY A 117 -1.26 2.18 21.77
C GLY A 117 -1.30 0.87 20.98
N ARG A 118 -1.46 -0.27 21.66
CA ARG A 118 -1.32 -1.58 21.03
C ARG A 118 -2.67 -2.22 20.73
N ALA A 119 -2.82 -2.70 19.51
CA ALA A 119 -3.92 -3.52 19.01
C ALA A 119 -3.36 -4.90 18.60
N VAL A 120 -3.89 -5.99 19.17
CA VAL A 120 -3.42 -7.35 18.90
C VAL A 120 -4.50 -8.14 18.19
N PHE A 121 -4.16 -8.69 17.03
CA PHE A 121 -4.95 -9.63 16.26
C PHE A 121 -4.30 -11.00 16.40
N GLU A 122 -4.92 -11.92 17.14
CA GLU A 122 -4.37 -13.27 17.33
C GLU A 122 -4.57 -14.19 16.12
N ARG A 123 -5.49 -13.78 15.23
CA ARG A 123 -6.04 -14.56 14.12
C ARG A 123 -6.16 -13.69 12.87
N ALA A 124 -5.03 -13.33 12.28
CA ALA A 124 -4.96 -12.57 11.02
C ALA A 124 -4.64 -13.51 9.85
N THR A 125 -5.36 -13.34 8.73
CA THR A 125 -5.14 -14.15 7.52
C THR A 125 -3.84 -13.76 6.83
N ILE A 126 -3.08 -14.74 6.36
CA ILE A 126 -1.87 -14.50 5.56
C ILE A 126 -2.25 -14.00 4.15
N GLY A 127 -1.49 -13.04 3.62
CA GLY A 127 -1.71 -12.44 2.29
C GLY A 127 -2.09 -10.96 2.38
N ASP A 128 -2.87 -10.48 1.40
CA ASP A 128 -3.27 -9.07 1.28
C ASP A 128 -4.40 -8.72 2.27
N ASN A 129 -4.15 -7.67 3.04
CA ASN A 129 -4.99 -7.19 4.12
C ASN A 129 -5.08 -5.67 4.09
N VAL A 130 -6.20 -5.14 4.56
CA VAL A 130 -6.37 -3.70 4.80
C VAL A 130 -6.57 -3.47 6.29
N ILE A 131 -5.77 -2.59 6.85
CA ILE A 131 -5.89 -2.13 8.23
C ILE A 131 -6.48 -0.73 8.22
N SER A 132 -7.58 -0.52 8.94
CA SER A 132 -8.18 0.82 9.07
C SER A 132 -8.14 1.29 10.52
N LEU A 133 -7.74 2.54 10.71
CA LEU A 133 -7.61 3.24 11.98
C LEU A 133 -8.71 4.31 12.08
N ALA A 134 -9.47 4.29 13.18
CA ALA A 134 -10.49 5.28 13.45
C ALA A 134 -10.53 5.65 14.93
N LYS A 135 -10.56 6.96 15.22
CA LYS A 135 -10.76 7.51 16.56
C LYS A 135 -11.37 8.91 16.43
N ALA A 136 -12.28 9.26 17.33
CA ALA A 136 -12.84 10.62 17.37
C ALA A 136 -11.71 11.65 17.56
N ASN A 137 -11.85 12.81 16.93
CA ASN A 137 -10.85 13.87 16.86
C ASN A 137 -9.53 13.48 16.17
N TYR A 138 -9.41 12.30 15.57
CA TYR A 138 -8.26 11.91 14.76
C TYR A 138 -8.64 11.73 13.30
N VAL A 139 -7.67 11.92 12.42
CA VAL A 139 -7.83 11.70 10.98
C VAL A 139 -7.78 10.19 10.74
N SER A 140 -8.84 9.64 10.17
CA SER A 140 -8.89 8.22 9.84
C SER A 140 -7.81 7.85 8.84
N ALA A 141 -7.23 6.66 8.99
CA ALA A 141 -6.16 6.20 8.12
C ALA A 141 -6.33 4.73 7.74
N SER A 142 -5.72 4.32 6.64
CA SER A 142 -5.73 2.94 6.17
C SER A 142 -4.37 2.52 5.65
N ALA A 143 -3.95 1.29 5.97
CA ALA A 143 -2.76 0.65 5.47
C ALA A 143 -3.12 -0.58 4.65
N ARG A 144 -2.53 -0.75 3.47
CA ARG A 144 -2.55 -2.03 2.74
C ARG A 144 -1.29 -2.81 3.10
N VAL A 145 -1.47 -4.04 3.53
CA VAL A 145 -0.40 -4.90 4.06
C VAL A 145 -0.45 -6.26 3.37
N ASP A 146 0.68 -6.74 2.89
CA ASP A 146 0.80 -8.09 2.33
C ASP A 146 1.76 -8.92 3.16
N PHE A 147 1.20 -9.88 3.91
CA PHE A 147 1.99 -10.79 4.75
C PHE A 147 2.67 -11.91 3.97
N GLY A 148 2.52 -11.92 2.63
CA GLY A 148 3.14 -12.87 1.72
C GLY A 148 2.44 -14.23 1.74
N ALA A 149 3.22 -15.28 1.56
CA ALA A 149 2.75 -16.67 1.62
C ALA A 149 3.20 -17.35 2.93
N PRO A 150 2.48 -18.37 3.40
CA PRO A 150 2.99 -19.22 4.48
C PRO A 150 4.29 -19.91 4.05
N ALA A 151 5.15 -20.23 5.02
CA ALA A 151 6.32 -21.07 4.77
C ALA A 151 5.87 -22.48 4.38
N ALA A 152 6.70 -23.20 3.62
CA ALA A 152 6.39 -24.58 3.27
C ALA A 152 6.36 -25.47 4.54
N PRO A 153 5.40 -26.40 4.65
CA PRO A 153 5.39 -27.41 5.70
C PRO A 153 6.69 -28.23 5.73
N THR A 154 7.10 -28.62 6.93
CA THR A 154 8.33 -29.41 7.12
C THR A 154 8.01 -30.89 7.08
N PRO A 155 8.67 -31.69 6.23
CA PRO A 155 8.47 -33.14 6.20
C PRO A 155 9.11 -33.79 7.43
N ILE A 156 8.35 -34.65 8.11
CA ILE A 156 8.81 -35.50 9.21
C ILE A 156 8.60 -36.95 8.82
N THR A 157 9.65 -37.76 8.95
CA THR A 157 9.56 -39.21 8.74
C THR A 157 9.35 -39.91 10.06
N THR A 158 8.24 -40.64 10.19
CA THR A 158 7.94 -41.51 11.34
C THR A 158 7.91 -42.95 10.90
N ASN A 159 8.42 -43.85 11.76
CA ASN A 159 8.35 -45.28 11.52
C ASN A 159 7.12 -45.85 12.24
N VAL A 160 6.13 -46.33 11.49
CA VAL A 160 4.94 -47.00 12.01
C VAL A 160 5.03 -48.47 11.57
N ASN A 161 5.08 -49.39 12.53
CA ASN A 161 5.16 -50.84 12.27
C ASN A 161 6.28 -51.27 11.29
N GLY A 162 7.44 -50.60 11.34
CA GLY A 162 8.58 -50.89 10.46
C GLY A 162 8.50 -50.28 9.06
N THR A 163 7.45 -49.51 8.76
CA THR A 163 7.32 -48.73 7.51
C THR A 163 7.58 -47.26 7.79
N SER A 164 8.45 -46.63 6.99
CA SER A 164 8.68 -45.19 7.06
C SER A 164 7.54 -44.44 6.36
N VAL A 165 6.84 -43.60 7.11
CA VAL A 165 5.75 -42.74 6.64
C VAL A 165 6.21 -41.29 6.76
N ILE A 166 6.01 -40.49 5.71
CA ILE A 166 6.29 -39.05 5.73
C ILE A 166 4.96 -38.34 6.01
N HIS A 167 4.94 -37.51 7.03
CA HIS A 167 3.86 -36.57 7.30
C HIS A 167 4.43 -35.16 7.38
N TYR A 168 3.60 -34.16 7.15
CA TYR A 168 4.00 -32.76 7.16
C TYR A 168 3.51 -32.09 8.44
N VAL A 169 4.35 -31.20 8.98
CA VAL A 169 3.99 -30.37 10.13
C VAL A 169 3.92 -28.92 9.71
N ALA A 170 2.90 -28.24 10.23
CA ALA A 170 2.69 -26.82 10.02
C ALA A 170 3.94 -26.02 10.44
N PRO A 171 4.38 -25.04 9.63
CA PRO A 171 5.43 -24.11 10.06
C PRO A 171 5.04 -23.36 11.35
N PRO A 172 6.03 -22.86 12.11
CA PRO A 172 5.77 -22.07 13.31
C PRO A 172 4.89 -20.85 13.04
N LYS A 173 4.02 -20.52 14.00
CA LYS A 173 3.17 -19.32 13.93
C LYS A 173 4.01 -18.07 13.73
N ARG A 174 3.63 -17.26 12.74
CA ARG A 174 4.28 -15.98 12.44
C ARG A 174 3.73 -14.87 13.34
N PHE A 175 4.63 -13.99 13.75
CA PHE A 175 4.33 -12.78 14.51
C PHE A 175 4.83 -11.59 13.73
N GLU A 176 3.93 -10.64 13.45
CA GLU A 176 4.28 -9.40 12.78
C GLU A 176 3.94 -8.22 13.65
N ASN A 177 4.85 -7.26 13.72
CA ASN A 177 4.67 -6.03 14.47
C ASN A 177 4.96 -4.85 13.57
N PHE A 178 4.06 -3.88 13.54
CA PHE A 178 4.32 -2.61 12.86
C PHE A 178 3.68 -1.43 13.57
N SER A 179 4.35 -0.28 13.46
CA SER A 179 3.87 1.00 13.95
C SER A 179 3.21 1.76 12.81
N LEU A 180 2.00 2.27 13.05
CA LEU A 180 1.28 3.15 12.13
C LEU A 180 1.08 4.51 12.81
N PRO A 181 1.33 5.61 12.11
CA PRO A 181 1.06 6.94 12.65
C PRO A 181 -0.45 7.18 12.72
N LEU A 182 -0.87 8.15 13.52
CA LEU A 182 -2.22 8.73 13.50
C LEU A 182 -2.10 10.18 13.97
N TYR A 183 -2.87 11.08 13.37
CA TYR A 183 -2.77 12.52 13.66
C TYR A 183 -4.10 13.08 14.11
N ALA A 184 -4.06 13.91 15.16
CA ALA A 184 -5.23 14.63 15.61
C ALA A 184 -5.74 15.64 14.55
N THR A 185 -7.05 15.84 14.53
CA THR A 185 -7.76 16.85 13.72
C THR A 185 -7.73 18.23 14.36
N THR A 186 -7.42 18.31 15.66
CA THR A 186 -7.36 19.56 16.42
C THR A 186 -5.93 19.88 16.86
N ALA A 187 -5.61 21.18 16.93
CA ALA A 187 -4.28 21.65 17.36
C ALA A 187 -4.01 21.41 18.86
N THR A 188 -5.06 21.21 19.65
CA THR A 188 -4.98 20.95 21.09
C THR A 188 -4.45 19.57 21.43
N GLU A 189 -4.56 18.62 20.51
CA GLU A 189 -4.27 17.21 20.77
C GLU A 189 -3.03 16.68 20.04
N GLY A 190 -2.40 17.41 19.09
CA GLY A 190 -1.43 16.75 18.20
C GLY A 190 -0.39 17.58 17.47
N ASN A 191 0.49 16.84 16.78
CA ASN A 191 1.66 17.30 16.03
C ASN A 191 1.30 17.65 14.58
N THR A 192 0.43 18.64 14.43
CA THR A 192 0.02 19.14 13.10
C THR A 192 0.26 20.64 13.00
N ALA A 193 0.70 21.10 11.84
CA ALA A 193 0.76 22.51 11.49
C ALA A 193 -0.43 22.88 10.60
N VAL A 194 -0.77 24.17 10.59
CA VAL A 194 -1.74 24.73 9.64
C VAL A 194 -0.96 25.54 8.61
N ILE A 195 -1.09 25.16 7.34
CA ILE A 195 -0.61 25.94 6.21
C ILE A 195 -1.79 26.78 5.71
N GLN A 196 -1.59 28.09 5.70
CA GLN A 196 -2.53 29.05 5.13
C GLN A 196 -1.90 29.70 3.91
N GLY A 197 -2.71 29.97 2.90
CA GLY A 197 -2.24 30.62 1.70
C GLY A 197 -3.38 31.22 0.89
N THR A 198 -3.01 31.83 -0.23
CA THR A 198 -3.95 32.39 -1.18
C THR A 198 -3.62 31.85 -2.56
N PHE A 199 -4.58 31.17 -3.17
CA PHE A 199 -4.53 30.76 -4.57
C PHE A 199 -5.04 31.91 -5.45
N ARG A 200 -4.37 32.12 -6.59
CA ARG A 200 -4.77 33.11 -7.59
C ARG A 200 -4.60 32.51 -8.97
N ILE A 201 -5.50 32.90 -9.88
CA ILE A 201 -5.37 32.66 -11.31
C ILE A 201 -5.05 34.02 -11.92
N GLU A 202 -3.98 34.07 -12.72
CA GLU A 202 -3.60 35.25 -13.50
C GLU A 202 -3.67 34.85 -14.98
N SER A 203 -4.73 35.27 -15.66
CA SER A 203 -4.90 35.13 -17.11
C SER A 203 -4.52 36.41 -17.87
N ASP A 204 -4.42 37.54 -17.15
CA ASP A 204 -3.98 38.80 -17.70
C ASP A 204 -2.44 38.93 -17.68
N LEU A 205 -1.89 39.49 -18.75
CA LEU A 205 -0.46 39.68 -18.96
C LEU A 205 0.09 40.95 -18.28
N THR A 206 -0.78 41.81 -17.71
CA THR A 206 -0.34 43.05 -17.05
C THR A 206 0.21 42.84 -15.65
N ASN A 207 -0.03 41.66 -15.04
CA ASN A 207 0.33 41.31 -13.67
C ASN A 207 -0.19 42.32 -12.62
N ASP A 208 -1.37 42.91 -12.84
CA ASP A 208 -1.99 43.78 -11.83
C ASP A 208 -2.45 42.94 -10.62
N PRO A 209 -1.89 43.15 -9.41
CA PRO A 209 -2.25 42.36 -8.24
C PRO A 209 -3.65 42.65 -7.68
N THR A 210 -4.34 43.65 -8.21
CA THR A 210 -5.71 44.06 -7.83
C THR A 210 -6.78 43.42 -8.70
N GLU A 211 -6.46 43.07 -9.95
CA GLU A 211 -7.34 42.27 -10.79
C GLU A 211 -7.21 40.80 -10.39
N ARG A 212 -8.36 40.17 -10.10
CA ARG A 212 -8.42 38.75 -9.73
C ARG A 212 -9.40 38.07 -10.65
N ASP A 213 -8.90 37.08 -11.37
CA ASP A 213 -9.77 36.22 -12.15
C ASP A 213 -10.68 35.40 -11.24
N PRO A 214 -11.92 35.11 -11.68
CA PRO A 214 -12.84 34.28 -10.93
C PRO A 214 -12.24 32.88 -10.74
N ILE A 215 -12.14 32.46 -9.48
CA ILE A 215 -11.66 31.12 -9.12
C ILE A 215 -12.84 30.14 -9.24
N PRO A 216 -12.72 29.07 -10.04
CA PRO A 216 -13.76 28.05 -10.14
C PRO A 216 -14.14 27.46 -8.78
N ALA A 217 -15.44 27.30 -8.53
CA ALA A 217 -15.92 26.64 -7.32
C ALA A 217 -15.49 25.17 -7.30
N GLY A 218 -15.12 24.66 -6.12
CA GLY A 218 -14.75 23.26 -5.91
C GLY A 218 -13.27 22.94 -6.15
N LEU A 219 -12.43 23.93 -6.45
CA LEU A 219 -10.98 23.73 -6.44
C LEU A 219 -10.48 23.43 -5.02
N VAL A 220 -9.54 22.49 -4.95
CA VAL A 220 -8.89 22.05 -3.72
C VAL A 220 -7.39 22.18 -3.86
N VAL A 221 -6.72 22.46 -2.75
CA VAL A 221 -5.28 22.33 -2.62
C VAL A 221 -5.02 21.07 -1.81
N ALA A 222 -4.15 20.20 -2.32
CA ALA A 222 -3.74 18.98 -1.64
C ALA A 222 -2.26 19.04 -1.25
N ALA A 223 -1.90 18.41 -0.14
CA ALA A 223 -0.53 18.17 0.27
C ALA A 223 -0.13 16.76 -0.15
N ASP A 224 1.04 16.63 -0.75
CA ASP A 224 1.71 15.35 -0.86
C ASP A 224 2.26 14.96 0.51
N LEU A 225 1.58 14.01 1.16
CA LEU A 225 1.98 13.51 2.47
C LEU A 225 2.94 12.31 2.37
N SER A 226 3.33 11.88 1.17
CA SER A 226 4.23 10.72 0.99
C SER A 226 5.57 10.94 1.69
N THR A 227 6.16 12.13 1.58
CA THR A 227 7.42 12.48 2.24
C THR A 227 7.28 12.57 3.76
N ALA A 228 6.15 13.06 4.28
CA ALA A 228 5.87 13.13 5.72
C ALA A 228 5.67 11.74 6.34
N LEU A 229 5.16 10.79 5.57
CA LEU A 229 5.02 9.38 5.96
C LEU A 229 6.37 8.63 5.94
N LEU A 230 7.27 9.02 5.03
CA LEU A 230 8.61 8.43 4.87
C LEU A 230 9.68 9.06 5.78
N ALA A 231 9.49 10.31 6.21
CA ALA A 231 10.40 10.99 7.12
C ALA A 231 10.32 10.37 8.52
N GLU A 232 11.42 9.71 8.90
CA GLU A 232 11.79 9.19 10.22
C GLU A 232 10.68 8.52 11.06
N GLY A 233 10.54 7.19 10.88
CA GLY A 233 10.03 6.32 11.95
C GLY A 233 8.51 6.26 12.14
N ASN A 234 7.72 6.95 11.31
CA ASN A 234 6.27 6.95 11.44
C ASN A 234 5.65 5.58 11.09
N ILE A 235 6.11 4.96 10.01
CA ILE A 235 5.74 3.58 9.66
C ILE A 235 6.97 2.69 9.82
N THR A 236 6.92 1.75 10.77
CA THR A 236 7.96 0.73 10.94
C THR A 236 7.31 -0.63 10.87
N SER A 237 7.91 -1.58 10.14
CA SER A 237 7.38 -2.93 10.00
C SER A 237 8.50 -3.95 10.03
N SER A 238 8.34 -5.03 10.80
CA SER A 238 9.25 -6.17 10.82
C SER A 238 9.36 -6.87 9.46
N CYS A 239 8.26 -6.89 8.69
CA CYS A 239 8.18 -7.60 7.42
C CYS A 239 8.39 -6.75 6.17
N ASN A 240 8.53 -5.43 6.29
CA ASN A 240 8.47 -4.50 5.15
C ASN A 240 7.25 -4.78 4.23
N CYS A 241 6.14 -5.16 4.86
CA CYS A 241 4.92 -5.69 4.25
C CYS A 241 3.86 -4.62 4.03
N VAL A 242 4.06 -3.40 4.55
CA VAL A 242 3.17 -2.25 4.33
C VAL A 242 3.42 -1.72 2.92
N GLN A 243 2.48 -1.95 2.01
CA GLN A 243 2.57 -1.53 0.62
C GLN A 243 2.11 -0.10 0.40
N ASP A 244 1.12 0.33 1.18
CA ASP A 244 0.46 1.61 1.01
C ASP A 244 -0.10 2.08 2.35
N TYR A 245 -0.05 3.38 2.61
CA TYR A 245 -0.61 3.98 3.81
C TYR A 245 -1.19 5.35 3.45
N ARG A 246 -2.47 5.54 3.75
CA ARG A 246 -3.22 6.72 3.34
C ARG A 246 -4.04 7.27 4.50
N PHE A 247 -4.15 8.58 4.55
CA PHE A 247 -5.18 9.24 5.34
C PHE A 247 -6.45 9.34 4.52
N SER A 248 -7.57 9.05 5.15
CA SER A 248 -8.90 9.26 4.57
C SER A 248 -9.43 10.59 5.10
N GLY A 249 -9.90 11.43 4.18
CA GLY A 249 -10.36 12.76 4.52
C GLY A 249 -11.18 13.42 3.43
N THR A 250 -12.25 14.08 3.84
CA THR A 250 -12.96 15.08 3.03
C THR A 250 -12.24 16.43 3.09
N ALA A 251 -12.61 17.40 2.26
CA ALA A 251 -12.05 18.75 2.36
C ALA A 251 -12.12 19.31 3.80
N GLY A 252 -11.01 19.86 4.30
CA GLY A 252 -10.83 20.22 5.72
C GLY A 252 -10.13 19.14 6.56
N SER A 253 -9.81 18.00 5.97
CA SER A 253 -8.99 16.95 6.58
C SER A 253 -7.50 17.23 6.42
N LEU A 254 -6.67 16.34 6.98
CA LEU A 254 -5.22 16.39 6.84
C LEU A 254 -4.82 16.40 5.36
N GLY A 255 -4.06 17.41 4.97
CA GLY A 255 -3.49 17.56 3.65
C GLY A 255 -4.47 17.98 2.56
N VAL A 256 -5.72 18.36 2.85
CA VAL A 256 -6.66 18.83 1.81
C VAL A 256 -7.47 20.03 2.29
N ALA A 257 -7.45 21.12 1.51
CA ALA A 257 -8.24 22.32 1.77
C ALA A 257 -9.02 22.77 0.54
N ASN A 258 -10.24 23.25 0.78
CA ASN A 258 -11.00 23.98 -0.25
C ASN A 258 -10.42 25.38 -0.41
N ILE A 259 -10.44 25.86 -1.65
CA ILE A 259 -10.12 27.24 -1.97
C ILE A 259 -11.40 28.08 -1.91
N ASN A 260 -11.38 29.19 -1.18
CA ASN A 260 -12.48 30.15 -1.21
C ASN A 260 -12.55 30.79 -2.62
N PRO A 261 -13.65 30.63 -3.38
CA PRO A 261 -13.72 31.13 -4.76
C PRO A 261 -13.74 32.67 -4.85
N THR A 262 -14.00 33.37 -3.75
CA THR A 262 -14.04 34.84 -3.69
C THR A 262 -12.68 35.42 -3.27
N THR A 263 -12.04 34.84 -2.25
CA THR A 263 -10.80 35.39 -1.68
C THR A 263 -9.55 34.65 -2.12
N GLY A 264 -9.68 33.44 -2.67
CA GLY A 264 -8.58 32.53 -2.97
C GLY A 264 -7.94 31.90 -1.73
N GLU A 265 -8.41 32.25 -0.54
CA GLU A 265 -7.82 31.76 0.70
C GLU A 265 -8.09 30.27 0.90
N PHE A 266 -7.07 29.57 1.39
CA PHE A 266 -7.18 28.18 1.84
C PHE A 266 -6.46 28.01 3.17
N SER A 267 -6.89 27.00 3.93
CA SER A 267 -6.26 26.61 5.18
C SER A 267 -6.27 25.09 5.27
N MET A 268 -5.09 24.47 5.22
CA MET A 268 -4.94 23.02 5.33
C MET A 268 -4.16 22.66 6.60
N ARG A 269 -4.46 21.50 7.17
CA ARG A 269 -3.69 20.93 8.27
C ARG A 269 -2.74 19.87 7.73
N VAL A 270 -1.49 19.86 8.16
CA VAL A 270 -0.48 18.87 7.71
C VAL A 270 0.26 18.30 8.91
N PRO A 271 0.82 17.08 8.83
CA PRO A 271 1.77 16.58 9.82
C PRO A 271 2.93 17.57 9.99
N ALA A 272 3.38 17.75 11.23
CA ALA A 272 4.55 18.57 11.53
C ALA A 272 5.38 17.93 12.65
N THR A 273 6.70 18.02 12.53
CA THR A 273 7.66 17.62 13.56
C THR A 273 8.28 18.84 14.23
N ALA A 274 8.98 18.65 15.35
CA ALA A 274 9.68 19.73 16.05
C ALA A 274 10.74 20.42 15.18
N ASP A 275 11.36 19.67 14.27
CA ASP A 275 12.39 20.16 13.34
C ASP A 275 11.81 20.71 12.03
N GLY A 276 10.47 20.72 11.91
CA GLY A 276 9.76 21.09 10.70
C GLY A 276 9.66 19.94 9.69
N THR A 277 8.68 20.03 8.80
CA THR A 277 8.42 19.02 7.77
C THR A 277 8.26 19.69 6.42
N ASN A 278 8.99 19.22 5.42
CA ASN A 278 8.83 19.69 4.05
C ASN A 278 7.63 18.99 3.41
N ILE A 279 6.61 19.78 3.10
CA ILE A 279 5.37 19.32 2.46
C ILE A 279 5.30 19.90 1.05
N ASN A 280 5.22 19.03 0.06
CA ASN A 280 4.95 19.48 -1.31
C ASN A 280 3.44 19.72 -1.45
N ILE A 281 3.09 20.81 -2.11
CA ILE A 281 1.70 21.17 -2.38
C ILE A 281 1.38 20.84 -3.84
N ILE A 282 0.26 20.16 -4.05
CA ILE A 282 -0.31 19.79 -5.33
C ILE A 282 -1.58 20.63 -5.54
N TYR A 283 -1.70 21.21 -6.73
CA TYR A 283 -2.81 22.06 -7.17
C TYR A 283 -3.51 21.46 -8.40
#